data_AF-A0A3D8S135-F1
#
_entry.id   AF-A0A3D8S135-F1
#
_cell.length_a   1.000
_cell.length_b   1.000
_cell.length_c   1.000
_cell.angle_alpha   90.00
_cell.angle_beta   90.00
_cell.angle_gamma   90.00
#
_symmetry.space_group_name_H-M   'P 1'
#
loop_
_entity.id
_entity.type
_entity.pdbx_description
1 polymer ?
#
loop_
_entity_poly.entity_id
_entity_poly.type
_entity_poly.pdbx_seq_one_letter_code
_entity_poly.pdbx_strand_id
1 'polypeptide(L)'
;MADTNPPLGHEDSISSQDPANQKSTKTKSRRPANTAFRQQRLKAWQPILTPKTVLPLFFAVGIIFAPIGGLLIYSSSLVQELIIDYSNCYTDAPIYPTFGDVPTNLVSSHFKSNANSSTSDTTAQWSRQQINATYGPTNSILVPTWQCSLRFYVPSSMSPPVLFYYQLTNFYQNHRRYVKSFDSNQLSGTAVTAKTISGGDCAPLTTTTVNGVEKPYYPCGIVANSVFNDTFSSPVLLNVPGSNVANQTYVMTNTTGISWASDKDLYGESKYNWSDVVVPPNWIERYPDGYSNEYHPDLVNDAPFQVWMRTAGLPTFSKLAQRNDTETLVAGNYQVDINHQNWVIIPICPGITSIQAPRQLAAMEAIMSPSPEVEMLNDERGP
;
A
#
# COMPACT_ATOMS: atom_id res chain seq x y z
N MET A 1 -76.61 3.26 1.76
CA MET A 1 -77.19 1.99 1.29
C MET A 1 -76.31 0.87 1.80
N ALA A 2 -76.77 -0.24 2.34
CA ALA A 2 -78.01 -0.68 2.97
C ALA A 2 -77.66 -2.08 3.52
N ASP A 3 -78.24 -2.46 4.66
CA ASP A 3 -78.04 -3.73 5.37
C ASP A 3 -78.23 -4.99 4.51
N THR A 4 -77.62 -6.11 4.93
CA THR A 4 -78.41 -7.31 5.27
C THR A 4 -77.57 -8.38 5.99
N ASN A 5 -78.09 -8.85 7.13
CA ASN A 5 -77.59 -9.97 7.93
C ASN A 5 -77.75 -11.32 7.20
N PRO A 6 -76.90 -12.34 7.47
CA PRO A 6 -77.24 -13.74 7.27
C PRO A 6 -77.99 -14.33 8.48
N PRO A 7 -78.66 -15.48 8.31
CA PRO A 7 -79.84 -15.86 9.07
C PRO A 7 -79.54 -16.53 10.42
N LEU A 8 -80.54 -16.46 11.31
CA LEU A 8 -80.70 -17.31 12.48
C LEU A 8 -80.78 -18.78 12.06
N GLY A 9 -79.85 -19.59 12.57
CA GLY A 9 -79.88 -21.05 12.54
C GLY A 9 -79.93 -21.58 13.97
N HIS A 10 -80.94 -22.39 14.23
CA HIS A 10 -81.39 -22.98 15.49
C HIS A 10 -80.27 -23.60 16.34
N GLU A 11 -80.27 -23.31 17.64
CA GLU A 11 -79.60 -24.09 18.67
C GLU A 11 -80.29 -25.46 18.76
N ASP A 12 -79.55 -26.55 18.58
CA ASP A 12 -79.79 -27.83 19.27
C ASP A 12 -78.66 -28.81 18.92
N SER A 13 -77.60 -28.77 19.73
CA SER A 13 -76.67 -29.89 19.90
C SER A 13 -75.75 -29.60 21.09
N ILE A 14 -76.25 -29.92 22.29
CA ILE A 14 -75.63 -30.60 23.46
C ILE A 14 -74.16 -30.33 23.89
N SER A 15 -73.41 -29.45 23.24
CA SER A 15 -71.99 -29.18 23.57
C SER A 15 -71.76 -27.90 24.39
N SER A 16 -72.81 -27.21 24.84
CA SER A 16 -72.71 -25.91 25.52
C SER A 16 -72.61 -25.98 27.05
N GLN A 17 -72.35 -27.15 27.65
CA GLN A 17 -72.18 -27.32 29.10
C GLN A 17 -70.76 -27.76 29.51
N ASP A 18 -69.72 -27.22 28.86
CA ASP A 18 -68.36 -27.27 29.42
C ASP A 18 -68.11 -25.98 30.25
N PRO A 19 -67.92 -26.07 31.58
CA PRO A 19 -67.61 -24.90 32.41
C PRO A 19 -66.27 -24.26 32.05
N ALA A 20 -65.44 -24.91 31.22
CA ALA A 20 -64.14 -24.40 30.79
C ALA A 20 -64.20 -23.35 29.66
N ASN A 21 -65.38 -23.05 29.08
CA ASN A 21 -65.48 -22.14 27.93
C ASN A 21 -66.28 -20.86 28.23
N GLN A 22 -66.06 -20.25 29.41
CA GLN A 22 -66.38 -18.83 29.59
C GLN A 22 -65.39 -17.98 28.79
N LYS A 23 -65.73 -17.66 27.54
CA LYS A 23 -65.08 -16.55 26.83
C LYS A 23 -65.33 -15.27 27.61
N SER A 24 -64.36 -14.87 28.43
CA SER A 24 -64.35 -13.56 29.07
C SER A 24 -64.63 -12.49 28.01
N THR A 25 -65.71 -11.73 28.16
CA THR A 25 -65.98 -10.56 27.32
C THR A 25 -64.76 -9.64 27.41
N LYS A 26 -63.94 -9.56 26.34
CA LYS A 26 -62.79 -8.64 26.28
C LYS A 26 -63.34 -7.21 26.28
N THR A 27 -63.42 -6.61 27.46
CA THR A 27 -63.63 -5.16 27.62
C THR A 27 -62.55 -4.46 26.81
N LYS A 28 -62.93 -3.67 25.78
CA LYS A 28 -61.98 -2.88 24.98
C LYS A 28 -61.33 -1.83 25.88
N SER A 29 -60.23 -2.22 26.53
CA SER A 29 -59.43 -1.33 27.37
C SER A 29 -58.44 -0.58 26.49
N ARG A 30 -58.46 0.76 26.55
CA ARG A 30 -57.46 1.63 25.91
C ARG A 30 -56.18 1.72 26.74
N ARG A 31 -56.05 0.93 27.81
CA ARG A 31 -54.89 0.94 28.69
C ARG A 31 -53.70 0.30 27.96
N PRO A 32 -52.54 0.96 27.90
CA PRO A 32 -51.35 0.37 27.29
C PRO A 32 -50.95 -0.91 28.03
N ALA A 33 -50.40 -1.87 27.29
CA ALA A 33 -49.98 -3.16 27.85
C ALA A 33 -48.90 -2.98 28.93
N ASN A 34 -49.09 -3.66 30.06
CA ASN A 34 -48.21 -3.59 31.23
C ASN A 34 -46.97 -4.49 31.07
N THR A 35 -46.15 -4.18 30.07
CA THR A 35 -44.88 -4.89 29.79
C THR A 35 -43.70 -4.00 30.14
N ALA A 36 -42.61 -4.59 30.66
CA ALA A 36 -41.40 -3.86 31.06
C ALA A 36 -40.83 -2.97 29.94
N PHE A 37 -40.90 -3.41 28.69
CA PHE A 37 -40.47 -2.63 27.51
C PHE A 37 -41.34 -1.37 27.30
N ARG A 38 -42.66 -1.53 27.19
CA ARG A 38 -43.60 -0.41 26.95
C ARG A 38 -43.70 0.56 28.12
N GLN A 39 -43.36 0.12 29.32
CA GLN A 39 -43.33 0.96 30.53
C GLN A 39 -41.95 1.54 30.84
N GLN A 40 -40.94 1.30 30.01
CA GLN A 40 -39.56 1.76 30.24
C GLN A 40 -38.97 1.27 31.57
N ARG A 41 -39.34 0.05 31.97
CA ARG A 41 -38.86 -0.65 33.18
C ARG A 41 -37.98 -1.84 32.81
N LEU A 42 -37.27 -1.74 31.68
CA LEU A 42 -36.26 -2.74 31.33
C LEU A 42 -35.16 -2.73 32.39
N LYS A 43 -34.53 -3.89 32.62
CA LYS A 43 -33.38 -4.00 33.51
C LYS A 43 -32.24 -3.17 32.93
N ALA A 44 -32.00 -2.01 33.52
CA ALA A 44 -30.89 -1.14 33.18
C ALA A 44 -29.83 -1.25 34.27
N TRP A 45 -28.56 -1.26 33.87
CA TRP A 45 -27.45 -1.05 34.78
C TRP A 45 -27.02 0.42 34.67
N GLN A 46 -26.99 1.12 35.79
CA GLN A 46 -26.53 2.50 35.87
C GLN A 46 -25.20 2.52 36.61
N PRO A 47 -24.06 2.67 35.91
CA PRO A 47 -22.76 2.76 36.55
C PRO A 47 -22.64 4.08 37.31
N ILE A 48 -22.74 4.02 38.64
CA ILE A 48 -22.41 5.16 39.49
C ILE A 48 -20.90 5.15 39.70
N LEU A 49 -20.20 6.09 39.04
CA LEU A 49 -18.75 6.23 39.14
C LEU A 49 -18.38 6.77 40.52
N THR A 50 -18.07 5.88 41.45
CA THR A 50 -17.57 6.23 42.79
C THR A 50 -16.06 6.01 42.86
N PRO A 51 -15.31 6.73 43.72
CA PRO A 51 -13.87 6.50 43.87
C PRO A 51 -13.51 5.03 44.17
N LYS A 52 -14.38 4.30 44.88
CA LYS A 52 -14.19 2.89 45.22
C LYS A 52 -14.25 1.94 44.00
N THR A 53 -14.98 2.31 42.95
CA THR A 53 -15.07 1.50 41.72
C THR A 53 -14.09 1.98 40.65
N VAL A 54 -13.81 3.28 40.62
CA VAL A 54 -12.97 3.91 39.59
C VAL A 54 -11.47 3.74 39.88
N LEU A 55 -11.03 3.83 41.14
CA LEU A 55 -9.61 3.69 41.47
C LEU A 55 -9.06 2.29 41.13
N PRO A 56 -9.70 1.16 41.50
CA PRO A 56 -9.20 -0.16 41.12
C PRO A 56 -9.17 -0.38 39.61
N LEU A 57 -10.13 0.19 38.87
CA LEU A 57 -10.15 0.14 37.40
C LEU A 57 -8.92 0.83 36.81
N PHE A 58 -8.57 2.02 37.28
CA PHE A 58 -7.37 2.71 36.80
C PHE A 58 -6.09 1.96 37.12
N PHE A 59 -5.97 1.38 38.32
CA PHE A 59 -4.81 0.54 38.65
C PHE A 59 -4.75 -0.72 37.78
N ALA A 60 -5.88 -1.37 37.51
CA ALA A 60 -5.93 -2.52 36.62
C ALA A 60 -5.48 -2.16 35.19
N VAL A 61 -5.98 -1.06 34.64
CA VAL A 61 -5.56 -0.56 33.31
C VAL A 61 -4.06 -0.21 33.32
N GLY A 62 -3.56 0.44 34.37
CA GLY A 62 -2.14 0.77 34.51
C GLY A 62 -1.25 -0.47 34.58
N ILE A 63 -1.62 -1.48 35.34
CA ILE A 63 -0.88 -2.75 35.46
C ILE A 63 -0.83 -3.51 34.13
N ILE A 64 -1.87 -3.39 33.28
CA ILE A 64 -1.89 -4.02 31.96
C ILE A 64 -1.10 -3.19 30.93
N PHE A 65 -1.29 -1.87 30.89
CA PHE A 65 -0.68 -1.02 29.87
C PHE A 65 0.78 -0.67 30.15
N ALA A 66 1.24 -0.65 31.40
CA ALA A 66 2.65 -0.42 31.70
C ALA A 66 3.60 -1.48 31.10
N PRO A 67 3.39 -2.80 31.29
CA PRO A 67 4.25 -3.82 30.68
C PRO A 67 4.12 -3.84 29.16
N ILE A 68 2.91 -3.64 28.61
CA ILE A 68 2.70 -3.55 27.14
C ILE A 68 3.47 -2.36 26.58
N GLY A 69 3.38 -1.18 27.20
CA GLY A 69 4.12 0.01 26.79
C GLY A 69 5.63 -0.19 26.87
N GLY A 70 6.12 -0.82 27.95
CA GLY A 70 7.54 -1.17 28.09
C GLY A 70 8.02 -2.13 26.99
N LEU A 71 7.22 -3.16 26.67
CA LEU A 71 7.51 -4.11 25.61
C LEU A 71 7.55 -3.43 24.23
N LEU A 72 6.58 -2.55 23.93
CA LEU A 72 6.52 -1.82 22.67
C LEU A 72 7.71 -0.88 22.48
N ILE A 73 8.13 -0.16 23.53
CA ILE A 73 9.32 0.70 23.50
C ILE A 73 10.58 -0.15 23.28
N TYR A 74 10.69 -1.28 23.99
CA TYR A 74 11.80 -2.20 23.81
C TYR A 74 11.87 -2.72 22.37
N SER A 75 10.77 -3.23 21.80
CA SER A 75 10.74 -3.69 20.41
C SER A 75 11.07 -2.58 19.43
N SER A 76 10.59 -1.34 19.67
CA SER A 76 10.90 -0.19 18.82
C SER A 76 12.39 0.17 18.83
N SER A 77 13.08 0.03 19.97
CA SER A 77 14.52 0.32 20.07
C SER A 77 15.42 -0.74 19.39
N LEU A 78 14.86 -1.91 19.05
CA LEU A 78 15.61 -2.96 18.35
C LEU A 78 15.69 -2.75 16.84
N VAL A 79 14.79 -1.91 16.28
CA VAL A 79 14.74 -1.55 14.86
C VAL A 79 16.01 -0.79 14.48
N GLN A 80 16.62 -1.18 13.37
CA GLN A 80 17.76 -0.49 12.78
C GLN A 80 17.33 0.06 11.41
N GLU A 81 17.61 1.33 11.14
CA GLU A 81 17.20 1.99 9.89
C GLU A 81 18.25 2.98 9.38
N LEU A 82 18.28 3.13 8.05
CA LEU A 82 19.08 4.13 7.34
C LEU A 82 18.22 4.73 6.23
N ILE A 83 18.09 6.05 6.26
CA ILE A 83 17.33 6.84 5.31
C ILE A 83 18.29 7.80 4.61
N ILE A 84 18.33 7.75 3.28
CA ILE A 84 19.13 8.63 2.42
C ILE A 84 18.22 9.24 1.37
N ASP A 85 18.00 10.54 1.45
CA ASP A 85 17.27 11.31 0.43
C ASP A 85 18.16 11.55 -0.80
N TYR A 86 17.78 10.94 -1.92
CA TYR A 86 18.53 10.98 -3.18
C TYR A 86 17.87 11.86 -4.24
N SER A 87 16.84 12.63 -3.88
CA SER A 87 16.01 13.39 -4.82
C SER A 87 16.79 14.37 -5.68
N ASN A 88 17.81 15.02 -5.11
CA ASN A 88 18.65 15.98 -5.81
C ASN A 88 19.94 15.35 -6.37
N CYS A 89 20.09 14.02 -6.32
CA CYS A 89 21.30 13.37 -6.82
C CYS A 89 21.54 13.67 -8.30
N TYR A 90 20.48 13.72 -9.11
CA TYR A 90 20.60 14.01 -10.53
C TYR A 90 21.08 15.44 -10.83
N THR A 91 20.93 16.40 -9.91
CA THR A 91 21.40 17.80 -10.08
C THR A 91 22.71 18.08 -9.35
N ASP A 92 22.82 17.63 -8.11
CA ASP A 92 23.81 18.10 -7.15
C ASP A 92 25.01 17.14 -7.02
N ALA A 93 24.83 15.85 -7.33
CA ALA A 93 25.91 14.88 -7.22
C ALA A 93 27.00 15.11 -8.28
N PRO A 94 28.29 14.88 -7.93
CA PRO A 94 29.38 14.89 -8.91
C PRO A 94 29.19 13.82 -9.98
N ILE A 95 29.79 14.05 -11.16
CA ILE A 95 29.77 13.08 -12.25
C ILE A 95 30.74 11.94 -11.94
N TYR A 96 30.30 10.69 -12.11
CA TYR A 96 31.14 9.50 -11.99
C TYR A 96 32.43 9.64 -12.81
N PRO A 97 33.61 9.21 -12.32
CA PRO A 97 33.87 8.33 -11.17
C PRO A 97 34.01 9.03 -9.81
N THR A 98 33.85 10.35 -9.75
CA THR A 98 34.02 11.11 -8.52
C THR A 98 32.80 10.96 -7.62
N PHE A 99 33.03 10.62 -6.35
CA PHE A 99 31.98 10.61 -5.32
C PHE A 99 32.10 11.88 -4.46
N GLY A 100 30.97 12.55 -4.24
CA GLY A 100 30.86 13.66 -3.31
C GLY A 100 30.04 13.24 -2.08
N ASP A 101 30.20 13.97 -0.98
CA ASP A 101 29.44 13.68 0.22
C ASP A 101 27.97 14.12 0.06
N VAL A 102 27.05 13.30 0.55
CA VAL A 102 25.63 13.62 0.66
C VAL A 102 25.47 14.61 1.82
N PRO A 103 24.74 15.73 1.65
CA PRO A 103 24.44 16.66 2.73
C PRO A 103 23.85 15.96 3.96
N THR A 104 24.32 16.31 5.16
CA THR A 104 23.94 15.65 6.42
C THR A 104 22.45 15.73 6.72
N ASN A 105 21.75 16.77 6.24
CA ASN A 105 20.30 16.91 6.39
C ASN A 105 19.47 15.93 5.54
N LEU A 106 20.10 15.22 4.61
CA LEU A 106 19.48 14.21 3.74
C LEU A 106 19.74 12.79 4.22
N VAL A 107 20.54 12.61 5.28
CA VAL A 107 20.88 11.31 5.84
C VAL A 107 20.35 11.24 7.27
N SER A 108 19.51 10.24 7.53
CA SER A 108 19.06 9.90 8.88
C SER A 108 19.37 8.44 9.14
N SER A 109 19.92 8.12 10.31
CA SER A 109 20.21 6.74 10.68
C SER A 109 19.91 6.46 12.13
N HIS A 110 19.43 5.26 12.40
CA HIS A 110 19.21 4.75 13.74
C HIS A 110 19.77 3.33 13.80
N PHE A 111 20.95 3.19 14.38
CA PHE A 111 21.61 1.90 14.59
C PHE A 111 21.87 1.66 16.07
N LYS A 112 22.01 0.39 16.46
CA LYS A 112 22.40 0.04 17.82
C LYS A 112 23.81 0.58 18.08
N SER A 113 23.92 1.59 18.94
CA SER A 113 25.21 2.19 19.30
C SER A 113 26.12 1.15 19.98
N ASN A 114 27.34 0.99 19.47
CA ASN A 114 28.44 0.54 20.30
C ASN A 114 28.99 1.76 21.03
N ALA A 115 29.10 1.69 22.36
CA ALA A 115 29.49 2.77 23.27
C ALA A 115 30.89 3.40 23.01
N ASN A 116 31.62 2.95 21.98
CA ASN A 116 32.94 3.43 21.60
C ASN A 116 33.00 4.06 20.20
N SER A 117 31.89 4.15 19.46
CA SER A 117 31.83 4.96 18.25
C SER A 117 31.09 6.25 18.58
N SER A 118 31.84 7.29 18.96
CA SER A 118 31.37 8.67 18.81
C SER A 118 30.71 8.79 17.45
N THR A 119 29.46 9.25 17.41
CA THR A 119 28.77 9.90 16.26
C THR A 119 29.69 10.17 15.08
N SER A 120 30.03 9.11 14.36
CA SER A 120 30.82 9.20 13.15
C SER A 120 29.72 9.21 12.13
N ASP A 121 29.37 10.42 11.68
CA ASP A 121 28.59 10.65 10.48
C ASP A 121 28.83 9.47 9.54
N THR A 122 27.82 8.64 9.33
CA THR A 122 27.85 7.76 8.16
C THR A 122 27.76 8.72 6.98
N THR A 123 28.91 9.25 6.56
CA THR A 123 29.03 10.15 5.42
C THR A 123 28.66 9.32 4.22
N ALA A 124 27.37 9.34 3.88
CA ALA A 124 26.92 8.77 2.63
C ALA A 124 27.55 9.60 1.51
N GLN A 125 27.94 8.94 0.44
CA GLN A 125 28.50 9.57 -0.72
C GLN A 125 27.65 9.24 -1.93
N TRP A 126 27.59 10.14 -2.90
CA TRP A 126 26.84 9.94 -4.12
C TRP A 126 27.64 10.33 -5.35
N SER A 127 27.31 9.70 -6.48
CA SER A 127 27.74 10.14 -7.80
C SER A 127 26.60 9.94 -8.78
N ARG A 128 26.57 10.73 -9.85
CA ARG A 128 25.62 10.56 -10.95
C ARG A 128 26.34 10.18 -12.24
N GLN A 129 25.68 9.38 -13.05
CA GLN A 129 26.10 9.11 -14.42
C GLN A 129 24.89 8.94 -15.33
N GLN A 130 25.05 9.28 -16.61
CA GLN A 130 24.03 9.04 -17.60
C GLN A 130 24.23 7.65 -18.21
N ILE A 131 23.19 6.83 -18.15
CA ILE A 131 23.16 5.47 -18.71
C ILE A 131 21.96 5.31 -19.64
N ASN A 132 21.94 4.26 -20.43
CA ASN A 132 20.77 3.87 -21.20
C ASN A 132 20.13 2.66 -20.53
N ALA A 133 18.97 2.87 -19.89
CA ALA A 133 18.18 1.77 -19.35
C ALA A 133 17.53 1.01 -20.52
N THR A 134 17.61 -0.31 -20.48
CA THR A 134 17.13 -1.16 -21.58
C THR A 134 15.78 -1.79 -21.25
N TYR A 135 14.84 -1.70 -22.18
CA TYR A 135 13.48 -2.23 -22.11
C TYR A 135 13.14 -3.03 -23.37
N GLY A 136 11.99 -3.70 -23.36
CA GLY A 136 11.50 -4.41 -24.53
C GLY A 136 12.04 -5.84 -24.68
N PRO A 137 11.53 -6.54 -25.70
CA PRO A 137 12.02 -7.86 -26.03
C PRO A 137 13.46 -7.71 -26.52
N THR A 138 14.38 -8.53 -25.99
CA THR A 138 15.82 -8.48 -26.31
C THR A 138 16.54 -7.14 -26.00
N ASN A 139 16.03 -6.33 -25.06
CA ASN A 139 16.65 -5.06 -24.64
C ASN A 139 16.79 -4.02 -25.77
N SER A 140 15.85 -3.99 -26.71
CA SER A 140 15.88 -3.15 -27.91
C SER A 140 15.51 -1.68 -27.68
N ILE A 141 14.77 -1.37 -26.61
CA ILE A 141 14.33 -0.01 -26.29
C ILE A 141 15.34 0.61 -25.33
N LEU A 142 15.96 1.71 -25.73
CA LEU A 142 16.95 2.42 -24.92
C LEU A 142 16.38 3.73 -24.38
N VAL A 143 16.22 3.82 -23.07
CA VAL A 143 15.71 5.01 -22.38
C VAL A 143 16.88 5.70 -21.68
N PRO A 144 17.28 6.92 -22.08
CA PRO A 144 18.34 7.66 -21.42
C PRO A 144 17.91 8.00 -19.99
N THR A 145 18.68 7.52 -19.01
CA THR A 145 18.33 7.53 -17.60
C THR A 145 19.51 8.03 -16.78
N TRP A 146 19.24 8.77 -15.70
CA TRP A 146 20.28 9.16 -14.74
C TRP A 146 20.42 8.08 -13.68
N GLN A 147 21.60 7.48 -13.57
CA GLN A 147 21.92 6.58 -12.48
C GLN A 147 22.59 7.36 -11.34
N CYS A 148 22.04 7.24 -10.14
CA CYS A 148 22.61 7.71 -8.90
C CYS A 148 23.24 6.53 -8.15
N SER A 149 24.56 6.56 -7.97
CA SER A 149 25.28 5.57 -7.16
C SER A 149 25.45 6.11 -5.75
N LEU A 150 24.81 5.50 -4.77
CA LEU A 150 24.91 5.83 -3.36
C LEU A 150 25.89 4.88 -2.68
N ARG A 151 26.83 5.42 -1.91
CA ARG A 151 27.71 4.68 -1.00
C ARG A 151 27.41 5.04 0.43
N PHE A 152 27.24 4.05 1.29
CA PHE A 152 26.92 4.27 2.69
C PHE A 152 27.51 3.18 3.58
N TYR A 153 27.75 3.52 4.85
CA TYR A 153 28.31 2.60 5.82
C TYR A 153 27.21 2.06 6.74
N VAL A 154 27.18 0.74 6.92
CA VAL A 154 26.33 0.04 7.88
C VAL A 154 27.20 -0.32 9.09
N PRO A 155 26.97 0.27 10.28
CA PRO A 155 27.86 0.10 11.44
C PRO A 155 27.68 -1.23 12.18
N SER A 156 26.50 -1.84 12.09
CA SER A 156 26.15 -3.07 12.81
C SER A 156 25.38 -4.01 11.89
N SER A 157 25.61 -5.32 12.05
CA SER A 157 24.94 -6.33 11.23
C SER A 157 23.43 -6.34 11.49
N MET A 158 22.64 -6.49 10.43
CA MET A 158 21.19 -6.60 10.46
C MET A 158 20.77 -8.03 10.14
N SER A 159 20.18 -8.71 11.12
CA SER A 159 19.62 -10.05 10.94
C SER A 159 18.38 -10.00 10.03
N PRO A 160 18.09 -11.08 9.27
CA PRO A 160 16.87 -11.16 8.47
C PRO A 160 15.60 -10.98 9.32
N PRO A 161 14.52 -10.39 8.77
CA PRO A 161 14.40 -9.88 7.40
C PRO A 161 14.97 -8.46 7.24
N VAL A 162 15.68 -8.23 6.13
CA VAL A 162 16.14 -6.89 5.72
C VAL A 162 15.22 -6.39 4.62
N LEU A 163 14.57 -5.25 4.87
CA LEU A 163 13.57 -4.67 3.99
C LEU A 163 14.08 -3.37 3.40
N PHE A 164 13.93 -3.21 2.08
CA PHE A 164 14.31 -2.02 1.34
C PHE A 164 13.05 -1.30 0.88
N TYR A 165 12.86 -0.08 1.36
CA TYR A 165 11.76 0.80 1.01
C TYR A 165 12.25 1.98 0.18
N TYR A 166 11.37 2.47 -0.68
CA TYR A 166 11.42 3.87 -1.10
C TYR A 166 10.36 4.65 -0.36
N GLN A 167 10.71 5.87 0.05
CA GLN A 167 9.84 6.81 0.72
C GLN A 167 9.57 7.97 -0.22
N LEU A 168 8.29 8.32 -0.38
CA LEU A 168 7.87 9.52 -1.07
C LEU A 168 7.28 10.50 -0.06
N THR A 169 7.65 11.77 -0.16
CA THR A 169 7.01 12.84 0.61
C THR A 169 6.29 13.82 -0.31
N ASN A 170 5.24 14.46 0.22
CA ASN A 170 4.40 15.41 -0.52
C ASN A 170 3.75 14.81 -1.79
N PHE A 171 3.43 13.51 -1.76
CA PHE A 171 2.69 12.81 -2.82
C PHE A 171 1.32 12.35 -2.30
N TYR A 172 0.23 12.89 -2.86
CA TYR A 172 -1.12 12.70 -2.31
C TYR A 172 -1.86 11.50 -2.92
N GLN A 173 -1.41 10.27 -2.61
CA GLN A 173 -2.14 9.05 -2.99
C GLN A 173 -3.56 9.00 -2.39
N ASN A 174 -3.76 9.64 -1.24
CA ASN A 174 -5.03 9.67 -0.50
C ASN A 174 -6.07 10.64 -1.08
N HIS A 175 -5.77 11.37 -2.15
CA HIS A 175 -6.74 12.27 -2.75
C HIS A 175 -7.94 11.49 -3.31
N ARG A 176 -9.18 11.91 -2.99
CA ARG A 176 -10.42 11.17 -3.34
C ARG A 176 -10.50 10.73 -4.80
N ARG A 177 -10.09 11.59 -5.74
CA ARG A 177 -10.09 11.26 -7.17
C ARG A 177 -8.96 10.30 -7.55
N TYR A 178 -7.82 10.38 -6.86
CA TYR A 178 -6.68 9.51 -7.10
C TYR A 178 -7.00 8.08 -6.68
N VAL A 179 -7.44 7.87 -5.43
CA VAL A 179 -7.76 6.54 -4.88
C VAL A 179 -8.77 5.77 -5.73
N LYS A 180 -9.73 6.46 -6.36
CA LYS A 180 -10.76 5.82 -7.19
C LYS A 180 -10.32 5.53 -8.62
N SER A 181 -9.24 6.13 -9.10
CA SER A 181 -8.92 6.16 -10.53
C SER A 181 -8.19 4.91 -10.99
N PHE A 182 -8.92 3.80 -11.03
CA PHE A 182 -8.56 2.52 -11.63
C PHE A 182 -9.84 1.71 -11.88
N ASP A 183 -9.78 0.67 -12.73
CA ASP A 183 -10.91 -0.23 -12.97
C ASP A 183 -10.57 -1.64 -12.49
N SER A 184 -11.34 -2.17 -11.54
CA SER A 184 -11.07 -3.49 -10.93
C SER A 184 -11.31 -4.64 -11.90
N ASN A 185 -12.25 -4.52 -12.84
CA ASN A 185 -12.51 -5.55 -13.84
C ASN A 185 -11.34 -5.62 -14.84
N GLN A 186 -10.77 -4.47 -15.18
CA GLN A 186 -9.59 -4.39 -16.04
C GLN A 186 -8.37 -5.04 -15.38
N LEU A 187 -8.10 -4.73 -14.10
CA LEU A 187 -6.95 -5.28 -13.37
C LEU A 187 -7.07 -6.79 -13.11
N SER A 188 -8.28 -7.29 -12.89
CA SER A 188 -8.57 -8.73 -12.77
C SER A 188 -8.50 -9.49 -14.12
N GLY A 189 -8.12 -8.82 -15.20
CA GLY A 189 -7.84 -9.42 -16.50
C GLY A 189 -9.02 -9.44 -17.48
N THR A 190 -10.16 -8.84 -17.16
CA THR A 190 -11.28 -8.77 -18.12
C THR A 190 -11.04 -7.69 -19.18
N ALA A 191 -11.38 -8.01 -20.43
CA ALA A 191 -11.31 -7.04 -21.53
C ALA A 191 -12.52 -6.10 -21.50
N VAL A 192 -12.37 -4.95 -20.83
CA VAL A 192 -13.43 -3.94 -20.68
C VAL A 192 -13.46 -2.99 -21.88
N THR A 193 -14.66 -2.72 -22.42
CA THR A 193 -14.81 -1.85 -23.60
C THR A 193 -14.53 -0.37 -23.31
N ALA A 194 -14.14 0.40 -24.34
CA ALA A 194 -13.89 1.84 -24.24
C ALA A 194 -15.05 2.62 -23.58
N LYS A 195 -16.30 2.28 -23.95
CA LYS A 195 -17.51 2.93 -23.42
C LYS A 195 -17.69 2.72 -21.92
N THR A 196 -17.36 1.53 -21.42
CA THR A 196 -17.45 1.24 -19.98
C THR A 196 -16.34 1.97 -19.22
N ILE A 197 -15.12 2.01 -19.76
CA ILE A 197 -14.00 2.72 -19.14
C ILE A 197 -14.22 4.24 -19.14
N SER A 198 -14.77 4.82 -20.21
CA SER A 198 -15.02 6.27 -20.29
C SER A 198 -16.09 6.76 -19.32
N GLY A 199 -17.08 5.92 -19.00
CA GLY A 199 -18.09 6.18 -17.96
C GLY A 199 -17.71 5.71 -16.56
N GLY A 200 -16.53 5.11 -16.38
CA GLY A 200 -16.08 4.49 -15.13
C GLY A 200 -15.28 5.42 -14.21
N ASP A 201 -14.63 4.83 -13.20
CA ASP A 201 -13.87 5.57 -12.19
C ASP A 201 -12.46 5.97 -12.66
N CYS A 202 -11.98 5.46 -13.80
CA CYS A 202 -10.65 5.75 -14.38
C CYS A 202 -10.43 7.21 -14.84
N ALA A 203 -11.40 8.11 -14.68
CA ALA A 203 -11.24 9.51 -15.04
C ALA A 203 -10.07 10.17 -14.28
N PRO A 204 -9.28 11.06 -14.93
CA PRO A 204 -9.41 11.52 -16.33
C PRO A 204 -8.74 10.63 -17.39
N LEU A 205 -7.95 9.62 -17.01
CA LEU A 205 -7.19 8.78 -17.94
C LEU A 205 -7.99 7.51 -18.30
N THR A 206 -9.03 7.71 -19.11
CA THR A 206 -9.95 6.64 -19.53
C THR A 206 -9.62 6.10 -20.91
N THR A 207 -9.80 6.92 -21.95
CA THR A 207 -9.71 6.54 -23.36
C THR A 207 -8.95 7.57 -24.17
N THR A 208 -8.50 7.18 -25.36
CA THR A 208 -7.95 8.07 -26.38
C THR A 208 -8.39 7.63 -27.77
N THR A 209 -8.43 8.56 -28.72
CA THR A 209 -8.82 8.26 -30.10
C THR A 209 -7.58 8.07 -30.95
N VAL A 210 -7.37 6.86 -31.47
CA VAL A 210 -6.27 6.52 -32.37
C VAL A 210 -6.88 6.08 -33.70
N ASN A 211 -6.52 6.75 -34.80
CA ASN A 211 -7.05 6.48 -36.15
C ASN A 211 -8.59 6.51 -36.24
N GLY A 212 -9.23 7.42 -35.48
CA GLY A 212 -10.69 7.56 -35.46
C GLY A 212 -11.42 6.49 -34.62
N VAL A 213 -10.69 5.60 -33.95
CA VAL A 213 -11.23 4.58 -33.04
C VAL A 213 -10.91 4.94 -31.60
N GLU A 214 -11.93 4.98 -30.75
CA GLU A 214 -11.77 5.18 -29.30
C GLU A 214 -11.24 3.89 -28.65
N LYS A 215 -10.09 3.98 -28.00
CA LYS A 215 -9.43 2.86 -27.31
C LYS A 215 -9.18 3.20 -25.84
N PRO A 216 -9.40 2.26 -24.90
CA PRO A 216 -9.09 2.47 -23.49
C PRO A 216 -7.59 2.39 -23.22
N TYR A 217 -7.14 3.13 -22.21
CA TYR A 217 -5.80 2.94 -21.65
C TYR A 217 -5.75 1.61 -20.87
N TYR A 218 -4.63 0.89 -20.97
CA TYR A 218 -4.38 -0.30 -20.18
C TYR A 218 -3.01 -0.22 -19.49
N PRO A 219 -2.93 -0.31 -18.16
CA PRO A 219 -4.02 -0.09 -17.19
C PRO A 219 -4.54 1.35 -17.21
N CYS A 220 -5.84 1.56 -16.99
CA CYS A 220 -6.45 2.89 -16.95
C CYS A 220 -6.32 3.57 -15.58
N GLY A 221 -6.49 4.90 -15.59
CA GLY A 221 -6.55 5.70 -14.39
C GLY A 221 -5.22 6.30 -13.92
N ILE A 222 -5.32 7.31 -13.05
CA ILE A 222 -4.15 8.11 -12.64
C ILE A 222 -3.26 7.39 -11.61
N VAL A 223 -3.78 6.38 -10.89
CA VAL A 223 -2.96 5.57 -9.99
C VAL A 223 -1.91 4.81 -10.80
N ALA A 224 -2.37 4.06 -11.81
CA ALA A 224 -1.49 3.25 -12.65
C ALA A 224 -0.56 4.11 -13.53
N ASN A 225 -1.05 5.23 -14.07
CA ASN A 225 -0.21 6.13 -14.86
C ASN A 225 0.94 6.76 -14.06
N SER A 226 0.78 6.96 -12.74
CA SER A 226 1.79 7.61 -11.89
C SER A 226 2.67 6.64 -11.11
N VAL A 227 2.75 5.37 -11.55
CA VAL A 227 3.61 4.36 -10.92
C VAL A 227 5.04 4.87 -10.76
N PHE A 228 5.58 4.67 -9.56
CA PHE A 228 6.98 4.90 -9.26
C PHE A 228 7.87 4.01 -10.12
N ASN A 229 8.79 4.62 -10.88
CA ASN A 229 9.54 3.99 -11.97
C ASN A 229 11.05 3.92 -11.71
N ASP A 230 11.57 4.46 -10.59
CA ASP A 230 12.99 4.28 -10.29
C ASP A 230 13.27 2.80 -10.02
N THR A 231 14.42 2.33 -10.48
CA THR A 231 14.86 0.95 -10.27
C THR A 231 16.07 0.90 -9.35
N PHE A 232 16.06 -0.04 -8.41
CA PHE A 232 17.09 -0.19 -7.39
C PHE A 232 17.92 -1.43 -7.66
N SER A 233 19.25 -1.31 -7.67
CA SER A 233 20.14 -2.48 -7.66
C SER A 233 20.22 -3.09 -6.27
N SER A 234 20.57 -4.37 -6.19
CA SER A 234 20.90 -5.02 -4.92
C SER A 234 22.15 -4.37 -4.31
N PRO A 235 22.19 -4.11 -2.98
CA PRO A 235 23.36 -3.54 -2.33
C PRO A 235 24.62 -4.37 -2.55
N VAL A 236 25.73 -3.73 -2.87
CA VAL A 236 27.04 -4.37 -3.06
C VAL A 236 27.96 -3.98 -1.92
N LEU A 237 28.36 -4.94 -1.11
CA LEU A 237 29.39 -4.76 -0.08
C LEU A 237 30.74 -4.52 -0.76
N LEU A 238 31.35 -3.38 -0.47
CA LEU A 238 32.66 -2.96 -0.94
C LEU A 238 33.74 -3.35 0.06
N ASN A 239 34.90 -3.78 -0.44
CA ASN A 239 36.07 -4.16 0.36
C ASN A 239 35.73 -5.18 1.45
N VAL A 240 35.28 -6.37 1.03
CA VAL A 240 34.78 -7.42 1.92
C VAL A 240 35.80 -7.72 3.04
N PRO A 241 35.44 -7.53 4.32
CA PRO A 241 36.36 -7.78 5.43
C PRO A 241 36.84 -9.23 5.45
N GLY A 242 38.16 -9.44 5.48
CA GLY A 242 38.76 -10.78 5.63
C GLY A 242 38.68 -11.67 4.37
N SER A 243 38.33 -11.13 3.21
CA SER A 243 38.29 -11.84 1.93
C SER A 243 39.17 -11.17 0.89
N ASN A 244 39.68 -11.95 -0.07
CA ASN A 244 40.36 -11.44 -1.27
C ASN A 244 39.38 -10.95 -2.35
N VAL A 245 38.07 -11.12 -2.12
CA VAL A 245 37.02 -10.65 -3.02
C VAL A 245 36.80 -9.16 -2.80
N ALA A 246 36.97 -8.36 -3.86
CA ALA A 246 36.80 -6.92 -3.77
C ALA A 246 35.36 -6.51 -3.41
N ASN A 247 34.36 -7.15 -4.03
CA ASN A 247 32.95 -6.80 -3.89
C ASN A 247 32.06 -8.05 -3.71
N GLN A 248 31.07 -7.99 -2.83
CA GLN A 248 30.07 -9.04 -2.64
C GLN A 248 28.66 -8.46 -2.74
N THR A 249 27.85 -8.98 -3.66
CA THR A 249 26.44 -8.54 -3.81
C THR A 249 25.57 -9.18 -2.75
N TYR A 250 24.83 -8.36 -2.00
CA TYR A 250 23.78 -8.79 -1.10
C TYR A 250 22.47 -8.88 -1.88
N VAL A 251 22.11 -10.08 -2.32
CA VAL A 251 21.01 -10.31 -3.26
C VAL A 251 19.68 -9.98 -2.58
N MET A 252 18.96 -9.01 -3.13
CA MET A 252 17.64 -8.62 -2.68
C MET A 252 16.60 -9.06 -3.71
N THR A 253 15.48 -9.64 -3.24
CA THR A 253 14.38 -10.05 -4.13
C THR A 253 13.44 -8.88 -4.37
N ASN A 254 13.06 -8.65 -5.63
CA ASN A 254 12.15 -7.56 -6.06
C ASN A 254 10.81 -8.07 -6.65
N THR A 255 10.57 -9.39 -6.66
CA THR A 255 9.37 -10.01 -7.24
C THR A 255 8.57 -10.85 -6.23
N THR A 256 9.26 -11.55 -5.33
CA THR A 256 8.63 -12.49 -4.39
C THR A 256 8.42 -11.88 -3.02
N GLY A 257 7.21 -12.03 -2.46
CA GLY A 257 6.90 -11.63 -1.08
C GLY A 257 6.79 -10.12 -0.86
N ILE A 258 6.68 -9.30 -1.90
CA ILE A 258 6.64 -7.83 -1.74
C ILE A 258 5.21 -7.33 -1.67
N SER A 259 4.38 -7.76 -2.62
CA SER A 259 2.94 -7.60 -2.56
C SER A 259 2.33 -8.65 -1.63
N TRP A 260 1.15 -8.34 -1.09
CA TRP A 260 0.42 -9.24 -0.22
C TRP A 260 -0.21 -10.34 -1.06
N ALA A 261 -0.33 -11.55 -0.52
CA ALA A 261 -0.96 -12.66 -1.25
C ALA A 261 -2.39 -12.28 -1.71
N SER A 262 -3.16 -11.60 -0.85
CA SER A 262 -4.48 -11.09 -1.17
C SER A 262 -4.49 -9.99 -2.25
N ASP A 263 -3.42 -9.20 -2.36
CA ASP A 263 -3.32 -8.19 -3.42
C ASP A 263 -3.10 -8.89 -4.75
N LYS A 264 -2.26 -9.94 -4.79
CA LYS A 264 -1.99 -10.72 -6.00
C LYS A 264 -3.26 -11.34 -6.59
N ASP A 265 -4.18 -11.80 -5.74
CA ASP A 265 -5.46 -12.39 -6.17
C ASP A 265 -6.39 -11.40 -6.88
N LEU A 266 -6.16 -10.09 -6.77
CA LEU A 266 -6.93 -9.05 -7.46
C LEU A 266 -6.49 -8.85 -8.92
N TYR A 267 -5.31 -9.38 -9.29
CA TYR A 267 -4.74 -9.22 -10.62
C TYR A 267 -4.86 -10.51 -11.42
N GLY A 268 -5.31 -10.38 -12.67
CA GLY A 268 -5.45 -11.50 -13.59
C GLY A 268 -4.76 -11.24 -14.92
N GLU A 269 -4.47 -12.31 -15.65
CA GLU A 269 -3.94 -12.21 -17.01
C GLU A 269 -4.95 -11.50 -17.91
N SER A 270 -4.47 -10.48 -18.62
CA SER A 270 -5.30 -9.66 -19.50
C SER A 270 -5.87 -10.46 -20.65
N LYS A 271 -7.18 -10.35 -20.85
CA LYS A 271 -7.89 -10.92 -22.02
C LYS A 271 -8.00 -9.94 -23.18
N TYR A 272 -7.37 -8.77 -23.10
CA TYR A 272 -7.35 -7.82 -24.22
C TYR A 272 -6.51 -8.35 -25.37
N ASN A 273 -6.92 -8.01 -26.59
CA ASN A 273 -5.99 -7.96 -27.70
C ASN A 273 -5.20 -6.65 -27.62
N TRP A 274 -3.88 -6.70 -27.75
CA TRP A 274 -3.01 -5.53 -27.58
C TRP A 274 -3.26 -4.43 -28.62
N SER A 275 -3.90 -4.77 -29.75
CA SER A 275 -4.37 -3.80 -30.73
C SER A 275 -5.52 -2.92 -30.23
N ASP A 276 -6.26 -3.36 -29.21
CA ASP A 276 -7.52 -2.73 -28.80
C ASP A 276 -7.32 -1.75 -27.64
N VAL A 277 -6.13 -1.69 -27.07
CA VAL A 277 -5.76 -0.86 -25.92
C VAL A 277 -4.61 0.09 -26.26
N VAL A 278 -4.41 1.09 -25.41
CA VAL A 278 -3.32 2.06 -25.56
C VAL A 278 -2.52 2.17 -24.27
N VAL A 279 -1.23 2.47 -24.41
CA VAL A 279 -0.29 2.70 -23.32
C VAL A 279 -0.64 4.01 -22.59
N PRO A 280 -0.63 4.05 -21.24
CA PRO A 280 -0.80 5.29 -20.48
C PRO A 280 0.28 6.34 -20.83
N PRO A 281 -0.02 7.65 -20.77
CA PRO A 281 0.90 8.69 -21.20
C PRO A 281 2.31 8.64 -20.59
N ASN A 282 2.42 8.32 -19.29
CA ASN A 282 3.72 8.26 -18.61
C ASN A 282 4.50 6.96 -18.88
N TRP A 283 3.89 6.00 -19.59
CA TRP A 283 4.50 4.71 -19.90
C TRP A 283 5.04 4.67 -21.34
N ILE A 284 4.83 5.73 -22.13
CA ILE A 284 5.22 5.79 -23.55
C ILE A 284 6.72 5.58 -23.74
N GLU A 285 7.59 6.10 -22.86
CA GLU A 285 9.03 5.88 -22.99
C GLU A 285 9.42 4.40 -22.84
N ARG A 286 8.67 3.65 -22.03
CA ARG A 286 8.87 2.20 -21.83
C ARG A 286 8.25 1.37 -22.95
N TYR A 287 7.22 1.88 -23.62
CA TYR A 287 6.47 1.23 -24.70
C TYR A 287 6.24 2.20 -25.88
N PRO A 288 7.30 2.60 -26.61
CA PRO A 288 7.21 3.64 -27.65
C PRO A 288 6.34 3.24 -28.83
N ASP A 289 6.35 1.95 -29.20
CA ASP A 289 5.56 1.40 -30.31
C ASP A 289 4.17 0.90 -29.87
N GLY A 290 3.79 1.12 -28.61
CA GLY A 290 2.58 0.56 -28.02
C GLY A 290 2.78 -0.85 -27.45
N TYR A 291 1.67 -1.55 -27.20
CA TYR A 291 1.70 -2.93 -26.75
C TYR A 291 1.70 -3.92 -27.92
N SER A 292 2.47 -4.99 -27.78
CA SER A 292 2.50 -6.12 -28.71
C SER A 292 2.35 -7.46 -27.97
N ASN A 293 2.16 -8.55 -28.71
CA ASN A 293 2.11 -9.90 -28.12
C ASN A 293 3.43 -10.26 -27.41
N GLU A 294 4.54 -9.75 -27.92
CA GLU A 294 5.89 -10.00 -27.40
C GLU A 294 6.25 -9.07 -26.23
N TYR A 295 5.63 -7.89 -26.14
CA TYR A 295 5.97 -6.89 -25.14
C TYR A 295 4.76 -6.10 -24.67
N HIS A 296 4.32 -6.46 -23.46
CA HIS A 296 3.20 -5.88 -22.73
C HIS A 296 3.43 -6.05 -21.22
N PRO A 297 2.76 -5.27 -20.36
CA PRO A 297 2.91 -5.38 -18.92
C PRO A 297 2.21 -6.64 -18.37
N ASP A 298 2.96 -7.43 -17.60
CA ASP A 298 2.42 -8.56 -16.82
C ASP A 298 2.09 -8.10 -15.39
N LEU A 299 0.85 -7.64 -15.19
CA LEU A 299 0.40 -7.09 -13.90
C LEU A 299 0.30 -8.16 -12.79
N VAL A 300 0.23 -9.44 -13.14
CA VAL A 300 0.09 -10.55 -12.17
C VAL A 300 1.42 -10.84 -11.48
N ASN A 301 2.52 -10.75 -12.23
CA ASN A 301 3.87 -10.99 -11.71
C ASN A 301 4.65 -9.70 -11.41
N ASP A 302 4.08 -8.53 -11.69
CA ASP A 302 4.67 -7.22 -11.34
C ASP A 302 4.31 -6.82 -9.89
N ALA A 303 5.01 -7.39 -8.92
CA ALA A 303 4.84 -7.06 -7.50
C ALA A 303 5.06 -5.57 -7.18
N PRO A 304 6.06 -4.87 -7.76
CA PRO A 304 6.21 -3.42 -7.60
C PRO A 304 4.96 -2.63 -8.02
N PHE A 305 4.35 -2.99 -9.14
CA PHE A 305 3.08 -2.38 -9.58
C PHE A 305 1.95 -2.61 -8.57
N GLN A 306 1.80 -3.83 -8.06
CA GLN A 306 0.76 -4.17 -7.08
C GLN A 306 0.92 -3.36 -5.77
N VAL A 307 2.16 -3.21 -5.29
CA VAL A 307 2.48 -2.37 -4.13
C VAL A 307 2.15 -0.91 -4.37
N TRP A 308 2.37 -0.41 -5.59
CA TRP A 308 2.01 0.96 -5.96
C TRP A 308 0.50 1.18 -5.92
N MET A 309 -0.26 0.29 -6.57
CA MET A 309 -1.71 0.37 -6.69
C MET A 309 -2.43 0.38 -5.34
N ARG A 310 -1.83 -0.21 -4.30
CA ARG A 310 -2.31 -0.09 -2.92
C ARG A 310 -2.01 1.29 -2.33
N THR A 311 -2.91 2.25 -2.53
CA THR A 311 -2.71 3.66 -2.13
C THR A 311 -2.42 3.86 -0.65
N ALA A 312 -1.49 4.76 -0.33
CA ALA A 312 -1.18 5.19 1.03
C ALA A 312 -2.21 6.18 1.58
N GLY A 313 -2.40 6.17 2.91
CA GLY A 313 -3.33 7.07 3.61
C GLY A 313 -2.79 8.48 3.88
N LEU A 314 -1.47 8.68 3.81
CA LEU A 314 -0.78 9.93 4.13
C LEU A 314 0.05 10.41 2.92
N PRO A 315 0.39 11.72 2.84
CA PRO A 315 1.20 12.27 1.75
C PRO A 315 2.69 11.93 1.85
N THR A 316 3.13 11.48 3.03
CA THR A 316 4.44 10.88 3.26
C THR A 316 4.22 9.40 3.56
N PHE A 317 4.82 8.53 2.73
CA PHE A 317 4.64 7.10 2.85
C PHE A 317 5.83 6.34 2.29
N SER A 318 6.01 5.12 2.78
CA SER A 318 7.05 4.19 2.33
C SER A 318 6.42 2.99 1.65
N LYS A 319 7.07 2.47 0.62
CA LYS A 319 6.64 1.31 -0.17
C LYS A 319 7.79 0.33 -0.28
N LEU A 320 7.51 -0.95 -0.06
CA LEU A 320 8.52 -1.99 -0.13
C LEU A 320 8.96 -2.18 -1.59
N ALA A 321 10.26 -2.08 -1.85
CA ALA A 321 10.85 -2.23 -3.18
C ALA A 321 11.57 -3.57 -3.32
N GLN A 322 12.28 -3.99 -2.26
CA GLN A 322 13.01 -5.25 -2.24
C GLN A 322 13.04 -5.83 -0.81
N ARG A 323 13.23 -7.15 -0.70
CA ARG A 323 13.37 -7.84 0.59
C ARG A 323 14.39 -8.98 0.51
N ASN A 324 15.03 -9.27 1.64
CA ASN A 324 15.81 -10.49 1.85
C ASN A 324 15.50 -11.06 3.23
N ASP A 325 15.03 -12.31 3.24
CA ASP A 325 14.58 -13.01 4.45
C ASP A 325 15.56 -14.08 4.94
N THR A 326 16.67 -14.30 4.23
CA THR A 326 17.56 -15.45 4.47
C THR A 326 18.96 -15.07 4.93
N GLU A 327 19.50 -13.95 4.45
CA GLU A 327 20.89 -13.56 4.70
C GLU A 327 21.00 -12.37 5.66
N THR A 328 22.00 -12.39 6.54
CA THR A 328 22.31 -11.26 7.43
C THR A 328 23.08 -10.22 6.65
N LEU A 329 22.64 -8.95 6.67
CA LEU A 329 23.43 -7.85 6.13
C LEU A 329 24.54 -7.52 7.13
N VAL A 330 25.79 -7.80 6.78
CA VAL A 330 26.95 -7.57 7.64
C VAL A 330 27.34 -6.08 7.70
N ALA A 331 28.06 -5.67 8.74
CA ALA A 331 28.59 -4.31 8.82
C ALA A 331 29.65 -4.06 7.74
N GLY A 332 29.62 -2.89 7.10
CA GLY A 332 30.51 -2.57 5.99
C GLY A 332 30.03 -1.41 5.12
N ASN A 333 30.82 -1.07 4.10
CA ASN A 333 30.47 -0.05 3.12
C ASN A 333 29.70 -0.69 1.97
N TYR A 334 28.49 -0.23 1.70
CA TYR A 334 27.67 -0.72 0.60
C TYR A 334 27.56 0.33 -0.49
N GLN A 335 27.38 -0.12 -1.73
CA GLN A 335 26.94 0.69 -2.85
C GLN A 335 25.58 0.20 -3.36
N VAL A 336 24.67 1.14 -3.61
CA VAL A 336 23.40 0.89 -4.30
C VAL A 336 23.31 1.84 -5.48
N ASP A 337 22.93 1.32 -6.64
CA ASP A 337 22.72 2.10 -7.84
C ASP A 337 21.22 2.25 -8.10
N ILE A 338 20.77 3.49 -8.25
CA ILE A 338 19.38 3.87 -8.45
C ILE A 338 19.26 4.48 -9.83
N ASN A 339 18.49 3.87 -10.72
CA ASN A 339 18.23 4.47 -12.03
C ASN A 339 16.97 5.32 -11.92
N HIS A 340 17.17 6.64 -11.95
CA HIS A 340 16.12 7.64 -11.87
C HIS A 340 15.52 7.91 -13.25
N GLN A 341 14.28 7.47 -13.43
CA GLN A 341 13.55 7.65 -14.67
C GLN A 341 12.73 8.93 -14.57
N ASN A 342 13.14 9.91 -15.36
CA ASN A 342 12.69 11.30 -15.25
C ASN A 342 11.16 11.38 -15.09
N TRP A 343 10.70 11.92 -13.97
CA TRP A 343 9.29 12.09 -13.67
C TRP A 343 8.72 13.23 -14.52
N VAL A 344 8.40 12.97 -15.77
CA VAL A 344 7.58 13.90 -16.54
C VAL A 344 6.14 13.69 -16.09
N ILE A 345 5.75 14.31 -14.97
CA ILE A 345 4.33 14.49 -14.65
C ILE A 345 3.79 15.47 -15.70
N ILE A 346 3.20 14.94 -16.77
CA ILE A 346 2.41 15.75 -17.70
C ILE A 346 1.29 16.39 -16.86
N PRO A 347 1.18 17.72 -16.81
CA PRO A 347 0.18 18.38 -15.98
C PRO A 347 -1.22 17.95 -16.44
N ILE A 348 -1.96 17.31 -15.53
CA ILE A 348 -3.31 16.77 -15.76
C ILE A 348 -4.37 17.90 -15.85
N CYS A 349 -3.95 19.17 -15.79
CA CYS A 349 -4.82 20.35 -15.88
C CYS A 349 -4.45 21.23 -17.09
N PRO A 350 -5.32 21.40 -18.10
CA PRO A 350 -5.11 22.38 -19.14
C PRO A 350 -5.27 23.78 -18.53
N GLY A 351 -4.20 24.58 -18.52
CA GLY A 351 -4.22 25.97 -18.04
C GLY A 351 -3.16 26.33 -16.99
N ILE A 352 -2.31 25.40 -16.56
CA ILE A 352 -1.16 25.72 -15.71
C ILE A 352 0.11 25.53 -16.53
N THR A 353 0.51 26.59 -17.24
CA THR A 353 1.84 26.68 -17.86
C THR A 353 2.87 26.79 -16.74
N SER A 354 3.65 25.74 -16.53
CA SER A 354 4.61 25.59 -15.43
C SER A 354 3.97 25.34 -14.06
N ILE A 355 3.69 24.07 -13.76
CA ILE A 355 4.02 23.54 -12.44
C ILE A 355 5.37 22.85 -12.64
N GLN A 356 6.46 23.53 -12.32
CA GLN A 356 7.64 22.80 -11.86
C GLN A 356 7.13 21.98 -10.67
N ALA A 357 6.91 20.69 -10.89
CA ALA A 357 6.33 19.79 -9.89
C ALA A 357 7.04 20.07 -8.57
N PRO A 358 6.32 20.36 -7.46
CA PRO A 358 6.98 20.52 -6.19
C PRO A 358 7.80 19.25 -5.98
N ARG A 359 9.12 19.45 -5.92
CA ARG A 359 10.19 18.46 -5.69
C ARG A 359 9.61 17.21 -5.03
N GLN A 360 9.42 16.16 -5.81
CA GLN A 360 9.02 14.87 -5.26
C GLN A 360 10.26 14.31 -4.58
N LEU A 361 10.20 14.27 -3.25
CA LEU A 361 11.32 13.81 -2.45
C LEU A 361 11.25 12.29 -2.39
N ALA A 362 12.15 11.62 -3.10
CA ALA A 362 12.37 10.19 -3.01
C ALA A 362 13.56 9.92 -2.08
N ALA A 363 13.29 9.30 -0.94
CA ALA A 363 14.32 8.82 -0.04
C ALA A 363 14.40 7.30 -0.10
N MET A 364 15.63 6.79 -0.12
CA MET A 364 15.91 5.38 0.10
C MET A 364 15.82 5.14 1.59
N GLU A 365 15.01 4.18 2.02
CA GLU A 365 14.81 3.85 3.43
C GLU A 365 15.03 2.34 3.59
N ALA A 366 16.15 1.95 4.19
CA ALA A 366 16.42 0.57 4.58
C ALA A 366 15.98 0.40 6.03
N ILE A 367 15.02 -0.50 6.28
CA ILE A 367 14.49 -0.77 7.62
C ILE A 367 14.68 -2.25 7.94
N MET A 368 15.30 -2.53 9.08
CA MET A 368 15.26 -3.85 9.72
C MET A 368 14.09 -3.85 10.71
N SER A 369 12.99 -4.52 10.34
CA SER A 369 11.87 -4.72 11.26
C SER A 369 12.14 -5.95 12.14
N PRO A 370 12.07 -5.85 13.48
CA PRO A 370 11.97 -7.02 14.32
C PRO A 370 10.56 -7.59 14.10
N SER A 371 10.40 -8.47 13.11
CA SER A 371 9.15 -9.18 12.94
C SER A 371 8.98 -10.19 14.08
N PRO A 372 7.93 -10.10 14.91
CA PRO A 372 7.42 -11.28 15.57
C PRO A 372 6.68 -12.08 14.49
N GLU A 373 7.14 -13.29 14.23
CA GLU A 373 6.38 -14.44 13.73
C GLU A 373 4.89 -14.14 13.41
N VAL A 374 4.61 -13.59 12.22
CA VAL A 374 3.25 -13.44 11.69
C VAL A 374 2.89 -14.75 11.01
N GLU A 375 2.73 -15.79 11.82
CA GLU A 375 2.18 -17.09 11.41
C GLU A 375 1.03 -17.46 12.35
N MET A 376 0.08 -16.56 12.55
CA MET A 376 -1.20 -16.89 13.20
C MET A 376 -2.30 -15.96 12.66
N LEU A 377 -2.98 -16.41 11.58
CA LEU A 377 -4.39 -16.08 11.26
C LEU A 377 -4.89 -16.72 9.94
N ASN A 378 -4.22 -17.76 9.41
CA ASN A 378 -4.63 -18.45 8.18
C ASN A 378 -5.16 -19.88 8.42
N ASP A 379 -5.70 -20.18 9.61
CA ASP A 379 -6.36 -21.46 9.84
C ASP A 379 -7.65 -21.28 10.63
N GLU A 380 -8.71 -20.85 9.94
CA GLU A 380 -10.10 -21.27 10.20
C GLU A 380 -10.96 -20.92 8.98
N ARG A 381 -10.86 -21.76 7.94
CA ARG A 381 -11.96 -22.02 7.00
C ARG A 381 -11.67 -23.26 6.13
N GLY A 382 -11.96 -24.42 6.70
CA GLY A 382 -12.28 -25.67 5.99
C GLY A 382 -13.70 -26.12 6.39
N PRO A 383 -14.37 -26.92 5.54
CA PRO A 383 -15.83 -26.94 5.35
C PRO A 383 -16.69 -27.35 6.54
#